data_AF-A0A969MMJ3-F1
#
_entry.id   AF-A0A969MMJ3-F1
#
_cell.length_a   1.000
_cell.length_b   1.000
_cell.length_c   1.000
_cell.angle_alpha   90.00
_cell.angle_beta   90.00
_cell.angle_gamma   90.00
#
_symmetry.space_group_name_H-M   'P 1'
#
loop_
_entity.id
_entity.type
_entity.pdbx_description
1 polymer ?
#
loop_
_entity_poly.entity_id
_entity_poly.type
_entity_poly.pdbx_seq_one_letter_code
_entity_poly.pdbx_strand_id
1 'polypeptide(L)'
;MASIAVYSTRTIPQLGFIHEASGNAFMIDVADLYRTSVTIPVAFLAFRNSLEPPYNSVFKNVRHLLSLEIKHKKMIDTMIKDIEDLLE
;
A
#
# COMPACT_ATOMS: atom_id res chain seq x y z
N MET A 1 -0.75 -1.42 -4.98
CA MET A 1 0.56 -2.00 -4.60
C MET A 1 0.37 -3.41 -4.06
N ALA A 2 -0.37 -3.61 -2.96
CA ALA A 2 -0.61 -4.93 -2.36
C ALA A 2 -1.18 -5.96 -3.35
N SER A 3 -2.10 -5.55 -4.23
CA SER A 3 -2.64 -6.41 -5.28
C SER A 3 -1.56 -7.03 -6.18
N ILE A 4 -0.52 -6.27 -6.54
CA ILE A 4 0.57 -6.76 -7.41
C ILE A 4 1.33 -7.87 -6.66
N ALA A 5 1.73 -7.61 -5.41
CA ALA A 5 2.44 -8.60 -4.61
C ALA A 5 1.62 -9.89 -4.41
N VAL A 6 0.36 -9.76 -4.02
CA VAL A 6 -0.58 -10.89 -3.84
C VAL A 6 -0.71 -11.74 -5.11
N TYR A 7 -0.96 -11.11 -6.27
CA TYR A 7 -1.06 -11.86 -7.53
C TYR A 7 0.28 -12.50 -7.94
N SER A 8 1.41 -11.87 -7.60
CA SER A 8 2.74 -12.39 -7.92
C SER A 8 3.14 -13.61 -7.08
N THR A 9 2.59 -13.79 -5.87
CA THR A 9 2.96 -14.88 -4.95
C THR A 9 2.08 -16.13 -5.06
N ARG A 10 1.31 -16.27 -6.15
CA ARG A 10 0.40 -17.43 -6.38
C ARG A 10 -0.65 -17.63 -5.27
N THR A 11 -1.02 -16.56 -4.59
CA THR A 11 -2.05 -16.59 -3.54
C THR A 11 -3.44 -16.33 -4.11
N ILE A 12 -4.48 -16.63 -3.33
CA ILE A 12 -5.88 -16.40 -3.70
C ILE A 12 -6.35 -15.10 -3.02
N PRO A 13 -6.62 -14.01 -3.77
CA PRO A 13 -6.91 -12.71 -3.16
C PRO A 13 -8.12 -12.67 -2.22
N GLN A 14 -9.08 -13.58 -2.42
CA GLN A 14 -10.31 -13.68 -1.63
C GLN A 14 -10.10 -14.35 -0.28
N LEU A 15 -9.00 -15.08 -0.08
CA LEU A 15 -8.71 -15.81 1.15
C LEU A 15 -7.88 -14.95 2.10
N GLY A 16 -8.52 -13.93 2.69
CA GLY A 16 -7.93 -13.18 3.79
C GLY A 16 -7.90 -13.99 5.08
N PHE A 17 -6.96 -13.64 5.96
CA PHE A 17 -6.84 -14.17 7.32
C PHE A 17 -7.60 -13.31 8.33
N ILE A 18 -7.64 -11.99 8.14
CA ILE A 18 -8.32 -11.05 9.05
C ILE A 18 -9.63 -10.57 8.43
N HIS A 19 -9.60 -10.21 7.15
CA HIS A 19 -10.80 -9.85 6.40
C HIS A 19 -11.42 -11.12 5.77
N GLU A 20 -12.73 -11.36 5.92
CA GLU A 20 -13.35 -12.64 5.53
C GLU A 20 -14.48 -12.55 4.47
N ALA A 21 -14.74 -11.38 3.88
CA ALA A 21 -15.92 -11.21 3.02
C ALA A 21 -15.76 -10.28 1.80
N SER A 22 -14.53 -9.94 1.41
CA SER A 22 -14.30 -9.10 0.23
C SER A 22 -13.62 -9.86 -0.91
N GLY A 23 -13.90 -9.46 -2.15
CA GLY A 23 -13.23 -10.03 -3.35
C GLY A 23 -11.71 -9.77 -3.40
N ASN A 24 -11.16 -9.09 -2.40
CA ASN A 24 -9.78 -8.67 -2.27
C ASN A 24 -9.27 -8.77 -0.81
N ALA A 25 -9.86 -9.64 0.00
CA ALA A 25 -9.63 -9.72 1.44
C ALA A 25 -8.15 -9.81 1.82
N PHE A 26 -7.40 -10.72 1.19
CA PHE A 26 -5.98 -10.87 1.45
C PHE A 26 -5.15 -9.66 1.00
N MET A 27 -5.59 -8.95 -0.05
CA MET A 27 -4.94 -7.69 -0.44
C MET A 27 -5.11 -6.59 0.61
N ILE A 28 -6.24 -6.58 1.32
CA ILE A 28 -6.49 -5.62 2.41
C ILE A 28 -5.62 -5.99 3.61
N ASP A 29 -5.54 -7.27 3.97
CA ASP A 29 -4.66 -7.76 5.03
C ASP A 29 -3.21 -7.31 4.79
N VAL A 30 -2.68 -7.57 3.59
CA VAL A 30 -1.31 -7.16 3.22
C VAL A 30 -1.17 -5.64 3.18
N ALA A 31 -2.17 -4.90 2.69
CA ALA A 31 -2.11 -3.44 2.66
C ALA A 31 -2.05 -2.84 4.09
N ASP A 32 -2.70 -3.47 5.06
CA ASP A 32 -2.77 -2.99 6.43
C ASP A 32 -1.43 -3.09 7.18
N LEU A 33 -0.55 -4.02 6.81
CA LEU A 33 0.82 -4.10 7.31
C LEU A 33 1.61 -2.80 7.09
N TYR A 34 1.30 -2.04 6.03
CA TYR A 34 2.04 -0.82 5.65
C TYR A 34 1.22 0.46 5.81
N ARG A 35 -0.02 0.37 6.31
CA ARG A 35 -0.92 1.52 6.42
C ARG A 35 -0.33 2.59 7.34
N THR A 36 0.15 2.20 8.51
CA THR A 36 0.68 3.10 9.55
C THR A 36 2.08 3.62 9.22
N SER A 37 2.91 2.83 8.56
CA SER A 37 4.30 3.16 8.25
C SER A 37 4.48 3.92 6.92
N VAL A 38 3.51 3.82 6.00
CA VAL A 38 3.60 4.45 4.67
C VAL A 38 2.36 5.27 4.33
N THR A 39 1.18 4.64 4.23
CA THR A 39 0.01 5.30 3.63
C THR A 39 -0.47 6.50 4.45
N ILE A 40 -0.56 6.36 5.77
CA ILE A 40 -1.00 7.43 6.67
C ILE A 40 0.00 8.60 6.65
N PRO A 41 1.32 8.41 6.87
CA PRO A 41 2.30 9.48 6.78
C PRO A 41 2.28 10.23 5.44
N VAL A 42 2.19 9.50 4.32
CA VAL A 42 2.12 10.11 2.98
C VAL A 42 0.86 10.96 2.81
N ALA A 43 -0.29 10.50 3.31
CA ALA A 43 -1.54 11.26 3.23
C ALA A 43 -1.45 12.60 3.97
N PHE A 44 -0.91 12.61 5.20
CA PHE A 44 -0.72 13.83 5.97
C PHE A 44 0.30 14.78 5.31
N LEU A 45 1.40 14.24 4.78
CA LEU A 45 2.39 15.04 4.05
C LEU A 45 1.78 15.66 2.77
N ALA A 46 1.04 14.88 1.99
CA ALA A 46 0.38 15.35 0.79
C ALA A 46 -0.65 16.44 1.08
N PHE A 47 -1.42 16.29 2.17
CA PHE A 47 -2.36 17.30 2.63
C PHE A 47 -1.62 18.57 3.02
N ARG A 48 -0.56 18.49 3.84
CA ARG A 48 0.26 19.65 4.19
C ARG A 48 0.77 20.40 2.95
N ASN A 49 1.32 19.68 1.98
CA ASN A 49 1.82 20.27 0.74
C ASN A 49 0.73 20.92 -0.12
N SER A 50 -0.53 20.52 0.04
CA SER A 50 -1.65 21.15 -0.68
C SER A 50 -2.06 22.51 -0.11
N LEU A 51 -1.64 22.82 1.12
CA LEU A 51 -1.92 24.09 1.78
C LEU A 51 -0.93 25.19 1.37
N GLU A 52 0.18 24.83 0.72
CA GLU A 52 1.23 25.76 0.28
C GLU A 52 1.06 26.14 -1.20
N PRO A 53 1.39 27.37 -1.62
CA PRO A 53 1.40 27.76 -3.01
C PRO A 53 2.46 26.98 -3.85
N PRO A 54 2.15 26.58 -5.09
CA PRO A 54 0.85 26.65 -5.74
C PRO A 54 -0.11 25.60 -5.17
N TYR A 55 -1.34 26.02 -4.86
CA TYR A 55 -2.39 25.12 -4.38
C TYR A 55 -2.63 24.01 -5.40
N ASN A 56 -2.38 22.77 -4.98
CA ASN A 56 -2.47 21.58 -5.82
C ASN A 56 -3.52 20.61 -5.26
N SER A 57 -4.05 19.74 -6.13
CA SER A 57 -4.94 18.67 -5.70
C SER A 57 -4.26 17.73 -4.70
N VAL A 58 -4.84 17.57 -3.52
CA VAL A 58 -4.39 16.61 -2.48
C VAL A 58 -4.22 15.22 -3.08
N PHE A 59 -5.17 14.75 -3.89
CA PHE A 59 -5.11 13.42 -4.50
C PHE A 59 -3.92 13.25 -5.46
N LYS A 60 -3.59 14.29 -6.24
CA LYS A 60 -2.41 14.27 -7.13
C LYS A 60 -1.13 14.19 -6.30
N ASN A 61 -1.04 14.97 -5.23
CA ASN A 61 0.10 14.96 -4.31
C ASN A 61 0.26 13.60 -3.62
N VAL A 62 -0.83 13.02 -3.11
CA VAL A 62 -0.82 11.68 -2.49
C VAL A 62 -0.28 10.65 -3.47
N ARG A 63 -0.81 10.60 -4.70
CA ARG A 63 -0.35 9.63 -5.71
C ARG A 63 1.13 9.81 -6.02
N HIS A 64 1.57 11.05 -6.22
CA HIS A 64 2.96 11.34 -6.55
C HIS A 64 3.91 10.92 -5.42
N LEU A 65 3.65 11.37 -4.19
CA LEU A 65 4.46 11.05 -3.02
C LEU A 65 4.46 9.54 -2.72
N LEU A 66 3.30 8.89 -2.83
CA LEU A 66 3.20 7.44 -2.64
C LEU A 66 4.01 6.68 -3.70
N SER A 67 4.01 7.10 -4.96
CA SER A 67 4.84 6.48 -5.99
C SER A 67 6.34 6.62 -5.72
N LEU A 68 6.77 7.76 -5.18
CA LEU A 68 8.15 7.96 -4.75
C LEU A 68 8.50 7.04 -3.57
N GLU A 69 7.64 6.97 -2.56
CA GLU A 69 7.86 6.11 -1.39
C GLU A 69 7.90 4.63 -1.75
N ILE A 70 6.98 4.16 -2.62
CA ILE A 70 6.97 2.77 -3.11
C ILE A 70 8.30 2.42 -3.78
N LYS A 71 8.82 3.33 -4.62
CA LYS A 71 10.10 3.12 -5.31
C LYS A 71 11.28 3.17 -4.34
N HIS A 72 11.31 4.18 -3.46
CA HIS A 72 12.40 4.38 -2.52
C HIS A 72 12.53 3.23 -1.53
N LYS A 73 11.42 2.72 -1.01
CA LYS A 73 11.37 1.61 -0.05
C LYS A 73 11.31 0.22 -0.69
N LYS A 74 11.33 0.12 -2.02
CA LYS A 74 11.15 -1.14 -2.77
C LYS A 74 9.95 -1.96 -2.28
N MET A 75 8.82 -1.28 -2.04
CA MET A 75 7.72 -1.87 -1.28
C MET A 75 7.13 -3.14 -1.89
N ILE A 76 7.13 -3.27 -3.22
CA ILE A 76 6.59 -4.48 -3.86
C ILE A 76 7.48 -5.69 -3.54
N ASP A 77 8.80 -5.55 -3.61
CA ASP A 77 9.74 -6.61 -3.27
C ASP A 77 9.62 -6.99 -1.79
N THR A 78 9.47 -6.00 -0.90
CA THR A 78 9.21 -6.22 0.53
C THR A 78 7.90 -6.96 0.77
N MET A 79 6.80 -6.55 0.12
CA MET A 79 5.51 -7.23 0.22
C MET A 79 5.54 -8.67 -0.25
N ILE A 80 6.25 -8.94 -1.36
CA ILE A 80 6.40 -10.31 -1.86
C ILE A 80 7.11 -11.17 -0.81
N LYS A 81 8.23 -10.67 -0.29
CA LYS A 81 8.98 -11.38 0.74
C LYS A 81 8.16 -11.61 2.01
N ASP A 82 7.46 -10.59 2.51
CA ASP A 82 6.66 -10.70 3.73
C ASP A 82 5.49 -11.70 3.55
N ILE A 83 4.94 -11.83 2.33
CA ILE A 83 3.92 -12.85 2.02
C ILE A 83 4.55 -14.24 1.96
N GLU A 84 5.73 -14.40 1.34
CA GLU A 84 6.45 -15.68 1.29
C GLU A 84 6.80 -16.14 2.71
N ASP A 85 7.39 -15.26 3.53
CA ASP A 85 7.77 -15.53 4.92
C ASP A 85 6.54 -15.88 5.81
N LEU A 86 5.34 -15.39 5.47
CA LEU A 86 4.09 -15.70 6.20
C LEU A 86 3.55 -17.10 5.87
N LEU A 87 3.84 -17.62 4.67
CA LEU A 87 3.25 -18.85 4.12
C LEU A 87 4.18 -20.06 4.14
N GLU A 88 5.47 -19.86 4.46
CA GLU A 88 6.40 -20.94 4.83
C GLU A 88 6.04 -21.57 6.18
#